data_AF-A0A814CJ42-F1
#
_entry.id   AF-A0A814CJ42-F1
#
_cell.length_a   1.000
_cell.length_b   1.000
_cell.length_c   1.000
_cell.angle_alpha   90.00
_cell.angle_beta   90.00
_cell.angle_gamma   90.00
#
_symmetry.space_group_name_H-M   'P 1'
#
loop_
_entity.id
_entity.type
_entity.pdbx_description
1 polymer ?
#
loop_
_entity_poly.entity_id
_entity_poly.type
_entity_poly.pdbx_seq_one_letter_code
_entity_poly.pdbx_strand_id
1 'polypeptide(L)'
;MTDLTFAVVTVSTTCYDDPIRDHSGPALIKYMADKSNNTVQWIHLASTVVPDNQTHVKETLLKLSDELYPHLILTTGGTGISPDDVTPEATREVITREIPGMSQTMVAKSLAITPMAMISRPVCGIYQKTLIINLPGSVKGCVECLDFVYPILRHAIDLIQNKRAEVAITHSAMQGKVSSFTIKPESLDHFRKRFQDVCLGKVKVLGMTVIKDVAIAKSEFADGEKAITKIQDFTLDDELFKYCCLPEIVKYVENFTGPNIMAMHTMLINKPPDPGTQSSRHPLHQDLYYFPFRPVDRIVCAWTAMEKINRQNGCLVVLPGSHTGELKEHGYPDWKGGVNKMYHGIQQFDPNTKRAHLEMETGDTVFFHPLLIHGSGTNKSPGFRKAISCHYADSACEYIEVENSVQDYISKEITAIFRKKTGIENARFEDVWKIKSRLVQGERINL
;
A
#
# COMPACT_ATOMS: atom_id res chain seq x y z
N MET A 1 -5.03 -3.30 14.42
CA MET A 1 -5.01 -4.77 14.21
C MET A 1 -6.32 -5.33 14.76
N THR A 2 -7.01 -6.18 14.00
CA THR A 2 -8.24 -6.85 14.45
C THR A 2 -8.01 -8.35 14.54
N ASP A 3 -8.39 -8.92 15.67
CA ASP A 3 -8.26 -10.36 15.92
C ASP A 3 -9.46 -11.11 15.34
N LEU A 4 -9.18 -12.14 14.55
CA LEU A 4 -10.16 -13.08 14.03
C LEU A 4 -9.79 -14.48 14.47
N THR A 5 -10.75 -15.20 15.04
CA THR A 5 -10.54 -16.53 15.60
C THR A 5 -11.02 -17.62 14.67
N PHE A 6 -10.33 -18.76 14.63
CA PHE A 6 -10.74 -19.90 13.84
C PHE A 6 -10.46 -21.25 14.50
N ALA A 7 -11.21 -22.28 14.10
CA ALA A 7 -10.99 -23.66 14.48
C ALA A 7 -10.90 -24.57 13.24
N VAL A 8 -10.26 -25.72 13.39
CA VAL A 8 -10.07 -26.71 12.31
C VAL A 8 -10.60 -28.09 12.72
N VAL A 9 -11.36 -28.72 11.85
CA VAL A 9 -11.90 -30.08 12.05
C VAL A 9 -11.44 -30.99 10.91
N THR A 10 -10.59 -31.96 11.22
CA THR A 10 -10.22 -33.01 10.26
C THR A 10 -11.23 -34.14 10.34
N VAL A 11 -11.90 -34.43 9.23
CA VAL A 11 -12.87 -35.54 9.12
C VAL A 11 -12.21 -36.68 8.37
N SER A 12 -11.79 -37.71 9.13
CA SER A 12 -11.18 -38.92 8.59
C SER A 12 -11.09 -39.98 9.67
N THR A 13 -11.68 -41.14 9.44
CA THR A 13 -11.59 -42.31 10.32
C THR A 13 -10.14 -42.78 10.46
N THR A 14 -9.37 -42.77 9.38
CA THR A 14 -7.94 -43.11 9.39
C THR A 14 -7.13 -42.16 10.27
N CYS A 15 -7.41 -40.84 10.23
CA CYS A 15 -6.72 -39.88 11.09
C CYS A 15 -7.27 -39.90 12.52
N TYR A 16 -8.53 -40.29 12.71
CA TYR A 16 -9.11 -40.44 14.03
C TYR A 16 -8.44 -41.61 14.80
N ASP A 17 -8.20 -42.72 14.11
CA ASP A 17 -7.49 -43.88 14.65
C ASP A 17 -5.99 -43.61 14.86
N ASP A 18 -5.39 -42.80 13.98
CA ASP A 18 -3.97 -42.40 14.06
C ASP A 18 -3.80 -40.91 13.71
N PRO A 19 -3.90 -40.00 14.71
CA PRO A 19 -3.83 -38.55 14.50
C PRO A 19 -2.52 -38.04 13.88
N ILE A 20 -1.43 -38.81 13.92
CA ILE A 20 -0.15 -38.45 13.31
C ILE A 20 -0.28 -38.32 11.78
N ARG A 21 -1.26 -39.02 11.19
CA ARG A 21 -1.52 -39.00 9.74
C ARG A 21 -2.24 -37.74 9.27
N ASP A 22 -2.74 -36.91 10.18
CA ASP A 22 -3.34 -35.64 9.79
C ASP A 22 -2.25 -34.63 9.39
N HIS A 23 -2.14 -34.40 8.09
CA HIS A 23 -1.30 -33.34 7.53
C HIS A 23 -2.12 -32.14 7.05
N SER A 24 -3.42 -32.32 6.81
CA SER A 24 -4.29 -31.30 6.24
C SER A 24 -4.73 -30.28 7.29
N GLY A 25 -5.06 -30.73 8.49
CA GLY A 25 -5.39 -29.86 9.62
C GLY A 25 -4.24 -28.88 9.95
N PRO A 26 -3.00 -29.37 10.21
CA PRO A 26 -1.85 -28.52 10.46
C PRO A 26 -1.52 -27.56 9.30
N ALA A 27 -1.70 -27.99 8.04
CA ALA A 27 -1.48 -27.14 6.88
C ALA A 27 -2.44 -25.94 6.83
N LEU A 28 -3.72 -26.14 7.19
CA LEU A 28 -4.71 -25.06 7.27
C LEU A 28 -4.38 -24.08 8.40
N ILE A 29 -3.96 -24.58 9.57
CA ILE A 29 -3.53 -23.72 10.69
C ILE A 29 -2.35 -22.84 10.26
N LYS A 30 -1.34 -23.44 9.63
CA LYS A 30 -0.18 -22.71 9.11
C LYS A 30 -0.58 -21.66 8.07
N TYR A 31 -1.42 -22.05 7.09
CA TYR A 31 -1.91 -21.13 6.06
C TYR A 31 -2.58 -19.89 6.68
N MET A 32 -3.45 -20.09 7.67
CA MET A 32 -4.14 -18.96 8.33
C MET A 32 -3.17 -18.09 9.12
N ALA A 33 -2.19 -18.68 9.81
CA ALA A 33 -1.15 -17.95 10.51
C ALA A 33 -0.33 -17.08 9.55
N ASP A 34 0.10 -17.63 8.42
CA ASP A 34 0.89 -16.94 7.38
C ASP A 34 0.13 -15.79 6.71
N LYS A 35 -1.20 -15.76 6.80
CA LYS A 35 -2.03 -14.65 6.29
C LYS A 35 -2.27 -13.54 7.30
N SER A 36 -1.79 -13.67 8.54
CA SER A 36 -1.80 -12.59 9.51
C SER A 36 -0.90 -11.44 9.06
N ASN A 37 -1.33 -10.21 9.29
CA ASN A 37 -0.60 -8.99 8.91
C ASN A 37 -0.94 -7.84 9.87
N ASN A 38 -0.46 -6.63 9.58
CA ASN A 38 -0.67 -5.45 10.43
C ASN A 38 -2.16 -5.08 10.64
N THR A 39 -3.04 -5.53 9.76
CA THR A 39 -4.48 -5.22 9.79
C THR A 39 -5.29 -6.32 10.48
N VAL A 40 -4.99 -7.60 10.20
CA VAL A 40 -5.73 -8.76 10.72
C VAL A 40 -4.79 -9.77 11.33
N GLN A 41 -5.09 -10.21 12.54
CA GLN A 41 -4.40 -11.32 13.21
C GLN A 41 -5.34 -12.52 13.28
N TRP A 42 -4.92 -13.66 12.74
CA TRP A 42 -5.67 -14.91 12.85
C TRP A 42 -5.22 -15.71 14.07
N ILE A 43 -6.17 -15.99 14.96
CA ILE A 43 -5.94 -16.71 16.21
C ILE A 43 -6.58 -18.09 16.11
N HIS A 44 -5.75 -19.12 16.18
CA HIS A 44 -6.21 -20.51 16.24
C HIS A 44 -6.74 -20.83 17.64
N LEU A 45 -7.99 -21.28 17.75
CA LEU A 45 -8.60 -21.64 19.03
C LEU A 45 -8.53 -23.13 19.33
N ALA A 46 -8.79 -23.96 18.34
CA ALA A 46 -8.88 -25.40 18.52
C ALA A 46 -8.69 -26.16 17.20
N SER A 47 -8.14 -27.36 17.28
CA SER A 47 -8.13 -28.34 16.20
C SER A 47 -8.52 -29.71 16.74
N THR A 48 -9.34 -30.44 16.00
CA THR A 48 -9.78 -31.79 16.39
C THR A 48 -9.93 -32.69 15.17
N VAL A 49 -9.81 -34.00 15.40
CA VAL A 49 -9.99 -35.03 14.39
C VAL A 49 -11.22 -35.85 14.76
N VAL A 50 -12.10 -36.11 13.80
CA VAL A 50 -13.35 -36.87 13.98
C VAL A 50 -13.45 -37.94 12.90
N PRO A 51 -14.13 -39.08 13.18
CA PRO A 51 -14.33 -40.11 12.18
C PRO A 51 -15.29 -39.64 11.08
N ASP A 52 -15.34 -40.38 9.96
CA ASP A 52 -16.26 -40.16 8.83
C ASP A 52 -17.70 -40.56 9.21
N ASN A 53 -18.26 -39.86 10.19
CA ASN A 53 -19.56 -40.12 10.76
C ASN A 53 -20.34 -38.82 10.91
N GLN A 54 -21.53 -38.76 10.29
CA GLN A 54 -22.34 -37.55 10.20
C GLN A 54 -22.68 -36.97 11.59
N THR A 55 -22.99 -37.83 12.57
CA THR A 55 -23.32 -37.40 13.93
C THR A 55 -22.11 -36.77 14.62
N HIS A 56 -20.94 -37.40 14.53
CA HIS A 56 -19.71 -36.88 15.14
C HIS A 56 -19.29 -35.54 14.54
N VAL A 57 -19.37 -35.40 13.21
CA VAL A 57 -19.06 -34.13 12.52
C VAL A 57 -20.03 -33.04 12.97
N LYS A 58 -21.33 -33.33 12.97
CA LYS A 58 -22.39 -32.39 13.40
C LYS A 58 -22.19 -31.94 14.85
N GLU A 59 -22.05 -32.88 15.78
CA GLU A 59 -21.88 -32.58 17.21
C GLU A 59 -20.63 -31.75 17.46
N THR A 60 -19.54 -32.03 16.73
CA THR A 60 -18.29 -31.26 16.83
C THR A 60 -18.46 -29.83 16.31
N LEU A 61 -19.14 -29.64 15.17
CA LEU A 61 -19.42 -28.30 14.64
C LEU A 61 -20.30 -27.48 15.59
N LEU A 62 -21.33 -28.09 16.18
CA LEU A 62 -22.18 -27.46 17.19
C LEU A 62 -21.37 -27.09 18.42
N LYS A 63 -20.65 -28.07 19.00
CA LYS A 63 -19.84 -27.87 20.21
C LYS A 63 -18.82 -26.74 20.06
N LEU A 64 -18.05 -26.74 18.96
CA LEU A 64 -17.08 -25.68 18.71
C LEU A 64 -17.74 -24.31 18.58
N SER A 65 -18.88 -24.25 17.89
CA SER A 65 -19.62 -22.99 17.70
C SER A 65 -20.21 -22.46 19.02
N ASP A 66 -20.74 -23.35 19.87
CA ASP A 66 -21.46 -23.01 21.09
C ASP A 66 -20.54 -22.80 22.31
N GLU A 67 -19.35 -23.40 22.34
CA GLU A 67 -18.42 -23.29 23.47
C GLU A 67 -17.31 -22.27 23.20
N LEU A 68 -16.77 -22.22 21.98
CA LEU A 68 -15.60 -21.39 21.65
C LEU A 68 -15.93 -20.16 20.81
N TYR A 69 -17.12 -20.11 20.20
CA TYR A 69 -17.59 -19.00 19.36
C TYR A 69 -16.56 -18.54 18.31
N PRO A 70 -15.91 -19.44 17.55
CA PRO A 70 -14.95 -19.04 16.52
C PRO A 70 -15.64 -18.21 15.44
N HIS A 71 -14.92 -17.26 14.86
CA HIS A 71 -15.44 -16.53 13.68
C HIS A 71 -15.52 -17.45 12.45
N LEU A 72 -14.63 -18.44 12.36
CA LEU A 72 -14.49 -19.35 11.23
C LEU A 72 -14.22 -20.79 11.71
N ILE A 73 -14.92 -21.77 11.15
CA ILE A 73 -14.57 -23.19 11.24
C ILE A 73 -14.23 -23.70 9.85
N LEU A 74 -13.06 -24.33 9.74
CA LEU A 74 -12.60 -25.00 8.53
C LEU A 74 -12.67 -26.50 8.77
N THR A 75 -13.43 -27.23 7.94
CA THR A 75 -13.32 -28.68 7.93
C THR A 75 -12.45 -29.15 6.78
N THR A 76 -11.77 -30.27 6.93
CA THR A 76 -11.02 -30.92 5.84
C THR A 76 -11.33 -32.41 5.81
N GLY A 77 -11.74 -32.92 4.64
CA GLY A 77 -12.12 -34.33 4.45
C GLY A 77 -13.62 -34.57 4.39
N GLY A 78 -14.00 -35.76 3.92
CA GLY A 78 -15.39 -36.22 3.83
C GLY A 78 -16.27 -35.50 2.79
N THR A 79 -15.70 -34.80 1.80
CA THR A 79 -16.45 -34.05 0.76
C THR A 79 -16.59 -34.80 -0.57
N GLY A 80 -16.08 -36.02 -0.69
CA GLY A 80 -16.12 -36.81 -1.93
C GLY A 80 -17.48 -37.46 -2.19
N ILE A 81 -17.48 -38.62 -2.86
CA ILE A 81 -18.70 -39.39 -3.20
C ILE A 81 -18.68 -40.81 -2.62
N SER A 82 -17.68 -41.14 -1.81
CA SER A 82 -17.67 -42.42 -1.09
C SER A 82 -18.84 -42.47 -0.10
N PRO A 83 -19.32 -43.67 0.28
CA PRO A 83 -20.39 -43.81 1.26
C PRO A 83 -20.11 -43.11 2.59
N ASP A 84 -18.83 -43.02 2.97
CA ASP A 84 -18.39 -42.40 4.23
C ASP A 84 -18.16 -40.88 4.09
N ASP A 85 -18.17 -40.31 2.88
CA ASP A 85 -18.03 -38.86 2.67
C ASP A 85 -19.31 -38.12 3.11
N VAL A 86 -19.42 -37.82 4.41
CA VAL A 86 -20.65 -37.26 5.02
C VAL A 86 -20.53 -35.83 5.56
N THR A 87 -19.38 -35.19 5.36
CA THR A 87 -19.13 -33.81 5.87
C THR A 87 -20.13 -32.77 5.34
N PRO A 88 -20.52 -32.78 4.05
CA PRO A 88 -21.52 -31.85 3.51
C PRO A 88 -22.89 -32.03 4.17
N GLU A 89 -23.32 -33.27 4.37
CA GLU A 89 -24.60 -33.63 4.99
C GLU A 89 -24.64 -33.17 6.45
N ALA A 90 -23.58 -33.48 7.22
CA ALA A 90 -23.43 -33.01 8.60
C ALA A 90 -23.45 -31.49 8.69
N THR A 91 -22.76 -30.80 7.78
CA THR A 91 -22.71 -29.33 7.77
C THR A 91 -24.08 -28.73 7.46
N ARG A 92 -24.84 -29.30 6.51
CA ARG A 92 -26.20 -28.83 6.19
C ARG A 92 -27.18 -28.95 7.34
N GLU A 93 -27.02 -29.96 8.21
CA GLU A 93 -27.84 -30.09 9.42
C GLU A 93 -27.50 -29.05 10.50
N VAL A 94 -26.31 -28.45 10.42
CA VAL A 94 -25.83 -27.45 11.40
C VAL A 94 -26.19 -26.04 10.94
N ILE A 95 -25.88 -25.69 9.70
CA ILE A 95 -25.99 -24.32 9.22
C ILE A 95 -27.45 -23.82 9.17
N THR A 96 -27.64 -22.57 9.56
CA THR A 96 -28.92 -21.85 9.45
C THR A 96 -29.10 -21.17 8.10
N ARG A 97 -27.99 -20.92 7.39
CA ARG A 97 -27.97 -20.27 6.08
C ARG A 97 -26.79 -20.78 5.25
N GLU A 98 -27.08 -21.39 4.12
CA GLU A 98 -26.05 -21.82 3.18
C GLU A 98 -25.50 -20.64 2.37
N ILE A 99 -24.23 -20.74 1.95
CA ILE A 99 -23.55 -19.78 1.07
C ILE A 99 -23.06 -20.52 -0.19
N PRO A 100 -23.95 -20.83 -1.16
CA PRO A 100 -23.59 -21.63 -2.34
C PRO A 100 -22.51 -20.98 -3.20
N GLY A 101 -22.43 -19.64 -3.21
CA GLY A 101 -21.42 -18.92 -4.01
C GLY A 101 -19.98 -19.27 -3.63
N MET A 102 -19.70 -19.59 -2.36
CA MET A 102 -18.36 -19.98 -1.92
C MET A 102 -18.01 -21.39 -2.39
N SER A 103 -18.91 -22.36 -2.18
CA SER A 103 -18.70 -23.74 -2.65
C SER A 103 -18.59 -23.81 -4.18
N GLN A 104 -19.46 -23.11 -4.90
CA GLN A 104 -19.39 -23.00 -6.37
C GLN A 104 -18.08 -22.36 -6.84
N THR A 105 -17.58 -21.33 -6.15
CA THR A 105 -16.30 -20.69 -6.50
C THR A 105 -15.13 -21.66 -6.31
N MET A 106 -15.11 -22.41 -5.21
CA MET A 106 -14.08 -23.43 -4.98
C MET A 106 -14.10 -24.47 -6.10
N VAL A 107 -15.27 -25.05 -6.41
CA VAL A 107 -15.41 -26.04 -7.49
C VAL A 107 -14.99 -25.47 -8.84
N ALA A 108 -15.48 -24.27 -9.20
CA ALA A 108 -15.19 -23.65 -10.50
C ALA A 108 -13.68 -23.39 -10.70
N LYS A 109 -12.99 -22.87 -9.67
CA LYS A 109 -11.55 -22.62 -9.74
C LYS A 109 -10.75 -23.93 -9.70
N SER A 110 -11.16 -24.91 -8.90
CA SER A 110 -10.52 -26.23 -8.88
C SER A 110 -10.68 -26.98 -10.20
N LEU A 111 -11.80 -26.83 -10.92
CA LEU A 111 -12.02 -27.45 -12.24
C LEU A 111 -11.05 -26.96 -13.31
N ALA A 112 -10.52 -25.73 -13.17
CA ALA A 112 -9.47 -25.22 -14.03
C ALA A 112 -8.10 -25.90 -13.77
N ILE A 113 -7.95 -26.61 -12.65
CA ILE A 113 -6.71 -27.28 -12.22
C ILE A 113 -6.82 -28.80 -12.40
N THR A 114 -7.96 -29.39 -12.04
CA THR A 114 -8.16 -30.84 -12.07
C THR A 114 -9.61 -31.22 -12.35
N PRO A 115 -9.87 -32.20 -13.24
CA PRO A 115 -11.22 -32.69 -13.50
C PRO A 115 -11.84 -33.39 -12.27
N MET A 116 -11.02 -33.84 -11.32
CA MET A 116 -11.49 -34.51 -10.10
C MET A 116 -12.36 -33.60 -9.22
N ALA A 117 -12.26 -32.28 -9.37
CA ALA A 117 -13.10 -31.33 -8.65
C ALA A 117 -14.59 -31.47 -8.96
N MET A 118 -14.96 -32.08 -10.10
CA MET A 118 -16.34 -32.27 -10.54
C MET A 118 -17.18 -33.09 -9.56
N ILE A 119 -16.56 -33.99 -8.80
CA ILE A 119 -17.24 -34.89 -7.86
C ILE A 119 -17.12 -34.45 -6.41
N SER A 120 -16.50 -33.29 -6.12
CA SER A 120 -16.46 -32.76 -4.76
C SER A 120 -17.78 -32.05 -4.43
N ARG A 121 -18.28 -32.23 -3.20
CA ARG A 121 -19.57 -31.68 -2.73
C ARG A 121 -19.40 -30.68 -1.58
N PRO A 122 -18.50 -29.68 -1.63
CA PRO A 122 -18.26 -28.80 -0.49
C PRO A 122 -19.52 -27.99 -0.13
N VAL A 123 -19.76 -27.82 1.17
CA VAL A 123 -20.81 -26.92 1.69
C VAL A 123 -20.14 -25.81 2.50
N CYS A 124 -20.63 -24.59 2.31
CA CYS A 124 -20.27 -23.43 3.11
C CYS A 124 -21.54 -22.82 3.68
N GLY A 125 -21.52 -22.35 4.92
CA GLY A 125 -22.70 -21.74 5.52
C GLY A 125 -22.43 -21.10 6.86
N ILE A 126 -23.51 -20.55 7.43
CA ILE A 126 -23.47 -19.79 8.69
C ILE A 126 -24.25 -20.56 9.74
N TYR A 127 -23.62 -20.78 10.88
CA TYR A 127 -24.30 -21.19 12.11
C TYR A 127 -24.08 -20.11 13.17
N GLN A 128 -25.16 -19.50 13.66
CA GLN A 128 -25.12 -18.33 14.56
C GLN A 128 -24.21 -17.21 14.02
N LYS A 129 -23.05 -17.00 14.64
CA LYS A 129 -22.04 -15.99 14.25
C LYS A 129 -20.76 -16.61 13.67
N THR A 130 -20.80 -17.89 13.32
CA THR A 130 -19.65 -18.67 12.83
C THR A 130 -19.85 -19.01 11.36
N LEU A 131 -18.84 -18.70 10.54
CA LEU A 131 -18.74 -19.17 9.16
C LEU A 131 -18.14 -20.59 9.14
N ILE A 132 -18.78 -21.53 8.46
CA ILE A 132 -18.30 -22.92 8.31
C ILE A 132 -17.99 -23.17 6.84
N ILE A 133 -16.82 -23.73 6.54
CA ILE A 133 -16.36 -24.03 5.17
C ILE A 133 -15.84 -25.47 5.12
N ASN A 134 -16.42 -26.31 4.26
CA ASN A 134 -15.88 -27.64 4.00
C ASN A 134 -14.83 -27.63 2.90
N LEU A 135 -13.67 -28.21 3.19
CA LEU A 135 -12.54 -28.31 2.27
C LEU A 135 -12.22 -29.78 1.94
N PRO A 136 -11.63 -30.07 0.76
CA PRO A 136 -11.20 -31.42 0.39
C PRO A 136 -10.15 -32.00 1.36
N GLY A 137 -10.09 -33.31 1.51
CA GLY A 137 -9.22 -33.95 2.51
C GLY A 137 -7.70 -33.92 2.23
N SER A 138 -7.27 -33.65 0.99
CA SER A 138 -5.84 -33.58 0.67
C SER A 138 -5.24 -32.22 1.03
N VAL A 139 -3.98 -32.20 1.50
CA VAL A 139 -3.26 -30.97 1.89
C VAL A 139 -3.30 -29.92 0.78
N LYS A 140 -3.02 -30.35 -0.46
CA LYS A 140 -3.06 -29.47 -1.63
C LYS A 140 -4.48 -28.93 -1.87
N GLY A 141 -5.47 -29.83 -1.86
CA GLY A 141 -6.86 -29.48 -2.15
C GLY A 141 -7.46 -28.52 -1.12
N CYS A 142 -7.23 -28.73 0.17
CA CYS A 142 -7.77 -27.85 1.21
C CYS A 142 -7.14 -26.45 1.17
N VAL A 143 -5.82 -26.36 1.00
CA VAL A 143 -5.10 -25.08 0.95
C VAL A 143 -5.48 -24.28 -0.30
N GLU A 144 -5.54 -24.91 -1.47
CA GLU A 144 -5.95 -24.24 -2.71
C GLU A 144 -7.41 -23.75 -2.63
N CYS A 145 -8.33 -24.60 -2.16
CA CYS A 145 -9.73 -24.21 -2.00
C CYS A 145 -9.91 -23.06 -1.01
N LEU A 146 -9.18 -23.09 0.11
CA LEU A 146 -9.18 -21.99 1.07
C LEU A 146 -8.64 -20.70 0.44
N ASP A 147 -7.56 -20.76 -0.33
CA ASP A 147 -6.98 -19.59 -1.01
C ASP A 147 -7.95 -18.95 -2.02
N PHE A 148 -8.76 -19.77 -2.70
CA PHE A 148 -9.77 -19.29 -3.63
C PHE A 148 -10.84 -18.41 -2.99
N VAL A 149 -11.19 -18.68 -1.74
CA VAL A 149 -12.21 -17.95 -0.97
C VAL A 149 -11.61 -17.02 0.08
N TYR A 150 -10.31 -17.11 0.38
CA TYR A 150 -9.63 -16.27 1.36
C TYR A 150 -9.93 -14.76 1.20
N PRO A 151 -9.93 -14.18 -0.03
CA PRO A 151 -10.16 -12.75 -0.21
C PRO A 151 -11.49 -12.21 0.35
N ILE A 152 -12.53 -13.06 0.49
CA ILE A 152 -13.85 -12.63 0.99
C ILE A 152 -14.03 -12.87 2.49
N LEU A 153 -13.17 -13.69 3.13
CA LEU A 153 -13.40 -14.18 4.50
C LEU A 153 -13.56 -13.05 5.51
N ARG A 154 -12.71 -12.01 5.43
CA ARG A 154 -12.80 -10.87 6.34
C ARG A 154 -14.15 -10.18 6.24
N HIS A 155 -14.56 -9.84 5.02
CA HIS A 155 -15.81 -9.14 4.79
C HIS A 155 -17.03 -10.00 5.18
N ALA A 156 -17.01 -11.29 4.87
CA ALA A 156 -18.05 -12.23 5.26
C ALA A 156 -18.21 -12.29 6.79
N ILE A 157 -17.09 -12.38 7.53
CA ILE A 157 -17.10 -12.36 8.99
C ILE A 157 -17.62 -11.02 9.52
N ASP A 158 -17.18 -9.89 8.96
CA ASP A 158 -17.65 -8.57 9.39
C ASP A 158 -19.18 -8.43 9.21
N LEU A 159 -19.74 -8.97 8.12
CA LEU A 159 -21.19 -9.05 7.90
C LEU A 159 -21.89 -9.92 8.96
N ILE A 160 -21.39 -11.13 9.21
CA ILE A 160 -21.94 -12.08 10.18
C ILE A 160 -21.92 -11.48 11.60
N GLN A 161 -20.84 -10.76 11.93
CA GLN A 161 -20.65 -10.10 13.23
C GLN A 161 -21.38 -8.76 13.35
N ASN A 162 -22.09 -8.30 12.30
CA ASN A 162 -22.77 -7.01 12.26
C ASN A 162 -21.83 -5.81 12.50
N LYS A 163 -20.59 -5.89 12.03
CA LYS A 163 -19.59 -4.80 12.09
C LYS A 163 -19.88 -3.73 11.04
N ARG A 164 -20.90 -2.91 11.31
CA ARG A 164 -21.49 -1.95 10.36
C ARG A 164 -20.48 -0.95 9.79
N ALA A 165 -19.52 -0.49 10.59
CA ALA A 165 -18.52 0.48 10.13
C ALA A 165 -17.56 -0.14 9.11
N GLU A 166 -17.05 -1.34 9.39
CA GLU A 166 -16.13 -2.11 8.55
C GLU A 166 -16.81 -2.54 7.24
N VAL A 167 -18.07 -2.96 7.33
CA VAL A 167 -18.91 -3.27 6.17
C VAL A 167 -19.10 -2.03 5.29
N ALA A 168 -19.41 -0.87 5.88
CA ALA A 168 -19.58 0.37 5.13
C ALA A 168 -18.29 0.80 4.41
N ILE A 169 -17.12 0.60 5.04
CA ILE A 169 -15.81 0.84 4.42
C ILE A 169 -15.63 -0.06 3.20
N THR A 170 -15.89 -1.35 3.33
CA THR A 170 -15.73 -2.31 2.22
C THR A 170 -16.72 -2.02 1.09
N HIS A 171 -17.98 -1.73 1.40
CA HIS A 171 -19.00 -1.42 0.39
C HIS A 171 -18.72 -0.11 -0.33
N SER A 172 -18.21 0.90 0.38
CA SER A 172 -17.77 2.16 -0.24
C SER A 172 -16.64 1.91 -1.24
N ALA A 173 -15.64 1.11 -0.86
CA ALA A 173 -14.55 0.72 -1.74
C ALA A 173 -15.04 -0.05 -2.99
N MET A 174 -16.01 -0.97 -2.84
CA MET A 174 -16.56 -1.76 -3.95
C MET A 174 -17.46 -0.97 -4.91
N GLN A 175 -18.20 0.02 -4.44
CA GLN A 175 -19.13 0.79 -5.26
C GLN A 175 -18.44 1.76 -6.23
N GLY A 176 -17.11 1.72 -6.36
CA GLY A 176 -16.36 2.73 -7.11
C GLY A 176 -16.45 4.12 -6.49
N LYS A 177 -17.16 4.27 -5.35
CA LYS A 177 -16.92 5.32 -4.37
C LYS A 177 -15.63 4.99 -3.61
N VAL A 178 -14.53 4.85 -4.37
CA VAL A 178 -13.34 5.57 -3.94
C VAL A 178 -13.89 6.96 -3.68
N SER A 179 -13.98 7.38 -2.43
CA SER A 179 -14.06 8.81 -2.19
C SER A 179 -12.81 9.33 -2.89
N SER A 180 -12.93 9.80 -4.13
CA SER A 180 -11.93 10.67 -4.72
C SER A 180 -11.97 11.86 -3.78
N PHE A 181 -11.14 11.76 -2.76
CA PHE A 181 -10.95 12.83 -1.83
C PHE A 181 -10.16 13.83 -2.67
N THR A 182 -10.89 14.82 -3.18
CA THR A 182 -10.36 15.86 -4.04
C THR A 182 -10.19 17.08 -3.15
N ILE A 183 -8.97 17.58 -3.03
CA ILE A 183 -8.73 18.89 -2.41
C ILE A 183 -9.50 19.91 -3.23
N LYS A 184 -10.35 20.69 -2.55
CA LYS A 184 -11.18 21.70 -3.19
C LYS A 184 -10.31 22.66 -4.01
N PRO A 185 -10.67 22.97 -5.28
CA PRO A 185 -9.86 23.84 -6.14
C PRO A 185 -9.48 25.18 -5.50
N GLU A 186 -10.34 25.76 -4.66
CA GLU A 186 -10.10 27.03 -3.97
C GLU A 186 -8.93 26.95 -2.97
N SER A 187 -8.74 25.80 -2.33
CA SER A 187 -7.58 25.55 -1.47
C SER A 187 -6.28 25.51 -2.29
N LEU A 188 -6.34 24.97 -3.51
CA LEU A 188 -5.18 24.89 -4.41
C LEU A 188 -4.80 26.25 -4.99
N ASP A 189 -5.75 27.15 -5.23
CA ASP A 189 -5.48 28.51 -5.72
C ASP A 189 -4.60 29.31 -4.75
N HIS A 190 -4.76 29.11 -3.45
CA HIS A 190 -3.90 29.73 -2.43
C HIS A 190 -2.45 29.28 -2.60
N PHE A 191 -2.21 27.98 -2.80
CA PHE A 191 -0.86 27.45 -3.02
C PHE A 191 -0.27 27.91 -4.36
N ARG A 192 -1.09 27.98 -5.43
CA ARG A 192 -0.66 28.52 -6.73
C ARG A 192 -0.22 29.98 -6.61
N LYS A 193 -1.02 30.80 -5.93
CA LYS A 193 -0.70 32.22 -5.69
C LYS A 193 0.57 32.37 -4.86
N ARG A 194 0.72 31.59 -3.78
CA ARG A 194 1.93 31.63 -2.95
C ARG A 194 3.17 31.22 -3.74
N PHE A 195 3.07 30.18 -4.58
CA PHE A 195 4.14 29.80 -5.49
C PHE A 195 4.53 30.94 -6.44
N GLN A 196 3.55 31.63 -7.03
CA GLN A 196 3.80 32.79 -7.88
C GLN A 196 4.49 33.93 -7.14
N ASP A 197 4.10 34.21 -5.90
CA ASP A 197 4.75 35.24 -5.09
C ASP A 197 6.22 34.89 -4.77
N VAL A 198 6.52 33.60 -4.54
CA VAL A 198 7.90 33.10 -4.43
C VAL A 198 8.64 33.26 -5.77
N CYS A 199 8.02 32.90 -6.89
CA CYS A 199 8.63 33.03 -8.22
C CYS A 199 8.96 34.48 -8.59
N LEU A 200 8.13 35.43 -8.16
CA LEU A 200 8.32 36.86 -8.35
C LEU A 200 9.26 37.50 -7.31
N GLY A 201 9.78 36.71 -6.36
CA GLY A 201 10.67 37.20 -5.31
C GLY A 201 9.99 38.07 -4.26
N LYS A 202 8.66 38.17 -4.25
CA LYS A 202 7.87 38.90 -3.24
C LYS A 202 7.93 38.21 -1.88
N VAL A 203 8.16 36.91 -1.88
CA VAL A 203 8.29 36.06 -0.70
C VAL A 203 9.65 35.40 -0.71
N LYS A 204 10.36 35.46 0.42
CA LYS A 204 11.58 34.71 0.68
C LYS A 204 11.38 33.89 1.94
N VAL A 205 11.64 32.60 1.85
CA VAL A 205 11.48 31.65 2.95
C VAL A 205 12.83 31.06 3.29
N LEU A 206 13.18 31.09 4.58
CA LEU A 206 14.42 30.50 5.06
C LEU A 206 14.41 28.99 4.80
N GLY A 207 15.56 28.43 4.38
CA GLY A 207 15.70 26.99 4.14
C GLY A 207 15.14 26.50 2.80
N MET A 208 14.13 27.17 2.24
CA MET A 208 13.53 26.83 0.94
C MET A 208 14.58 26.80 -0.18
N THR A 209 14.44 25.81 -1.06
CA THR A 209 15.30 25.63 -2.23
C THR A 209 14.50 25.89 -3.49
N VAL A 210 14.89 26.91 -4.27
CA VAL A 210 14.27 27.24 -5.56
C VAL A 210 15.13 26.66 -6.68
N ILE A 211 14.57 25.73 -7.45
CA ILE A 211 15.27 25.05 -8.54
C ILE A 211 14.86 25.71 -9.86
N LYS A 212 15.87 26.17 -10.59
CA LYS A 212 15.74 26.71 -11.95
C LYS A 212 16.31 25.71 -12.94
N ASP A 213 15.64 25.49 -14.05
CA ASP A 213 16.15 24.63 -15.12
C ASP A 213 17.31 25.32 -15.84
N VAL A 214 18.42 24.61 -16.02
CA VAL A 214 19.64 25.15 -16.64
C VAL A 214 19.41 25.47 -18.12
N ALA A 215 18.53 24.74 -18.81
CA ALA A 215 18.19 25.00 -20.21
C ALA A 215 17.35 26.27 -20.38
N ILE A 216 16.49 26.58 -19.39
CA ILE A 216 15.62 27.77 -19.41
C ILE A 216 16.37 29.00 -18.88
N ALA A 217 17.24 28.83 -17.88
CA ALA A 217 18.04 29.89 -17.28
C ALA A 217 19.07 30.51 -18.25
N LYS A 218 19.40 29.84 -19.36
CA LYS A 218 20.26 30.36 -20.43
C LYS A 218 19.51 31.18 -21.48
N SER A 219 18.18 31.19 -21.47
CA SER A 219 17.39 32.08 -22.33
C SER A 219 17.27 33.44 -21.66
N GLU A 220 17.71 34.51 -22.32
CA GLU A 220 17.70 35.90 -21.82
C GLU A 220 16.27 36.47 -21.56
N PHE A 221 15.23 35.63 -21.63
CA PHE A 221 13.82 36.04 -21.70
C PHE A 221 12.89 35.35 -20.70
N ALA A 222 13.38 34.46 -19.83
CA ALA A 222 12.54 33.74 -18.87
C ALA A 222 12.60 34.37 -17.47
N ASP A 223 11.75 35.36 -17.21
CA ASP A 223 11.51 35.89 -15.86
C ASP A 223 10.31 35.23 -15.18
N GLY A 224 10.33 35.20 -13.85
CA GLY A 224 9.23 34.72 -13.01
C GLY A 224 8.99 33.21 -13.05
N GLU A 225 7.73 32.80 -13.16
CA GLU A 225 7.27 31.41 -12.99
C GLU A 225 7.90 30.42 -13.98
N LYS A 226 8.17 30.89 -15.22
CA LYS A 226 8.70 30.04 -16.30
C LYS A 226 10.15 29.60 -16.07
N ALA A 227 10.90 30.30 -15.23
CA ALA A 227 12.29 29.95 -14.93
C ALA A 227 12.42 28.91 -13.80
N ILE A 228 11.36 28.67 -13.03
CA ILE A 228 11.38 27.86 -11.81
C ILE A 228 10.63 26.56 -12.07
N THR A 229 11.33 25.43 -11.98
CA THR A 229 10.75 24.12 -12.25
C THR A 229 10.36 23.35 -11.00
N LYS A 230 10.88 23.75 -9.84
CA LYS A 230 10.53 23.17 -8.55
C LYS A 230 10.88 24.13 -7.41
N ILE A 231 10.07 24.13 -6.35
CA ILE A 231 10.51 24.56 -5.02
C ILE A 231 10.47 23.36 -4.08
N GLN A 232 11.43 23.30 -3.17
CA GLN A 232 11.52 22.27 -2.13
C GLN A 232 11.81 22.90 -0.77
N ASP A 233 11.63 22.13 0.29
CA ASP A 233 11.93 22.53 1.67
C ASP A 233 11.09 23.75 2.12
N PHE A 234 9.80 23.76 1.79
CA PHE A 234 8.86 24.84 2.15
C PHE A 234 8.25 24.69 3.55
N THR A 235 8.83 23.89 4.44
CA THR A 235 8.27 23.61 5.78
C THR A 235 8.17 24.85 6.67
N LEU A 236 8.96 25.89 6.41
CA LEU A 236 8.90 27.19 7.09
C LEU A 236 8.04 28.24 6.34
N ASP A 237 7.40 27.88 5.23
CA ASP A 237 6.41 28.75 4.58
C ASP A 237 5.02 28.43 5.14
N ASP A 238 4.46 29.32 5.96
CA ASP A 238 3.17 29.05 6.62
C ASP A 238 2.00 28.88 5.64
N GLU A 239 2.07 29.43 4.42
CA GLU A 239 1.01 29.28 3.43
C GLU A 239 1.10 27.95 2.69
N LEU A 240 2.27 27.58 2.17
CA LEU A 240 2.47 26.29 1.51
C LEU A 240 2.42 25.13 2.50
N PHE A 241 2.88 25.32 3.74
CA PHE A 241 2.85 24.28 4.77
C PHE A 241 1.43 23.93 5.22
N LYS A 242 0.42 24.79 4.98
CA LYS A 242 -1.00 24.41 5.19
C LYS A 242 -1.38 23.15 4.41
N TYR A 243 -0.78 22.90 3.24
CA TYR A 243 -0.96 21.64 2.52
C TYR A 243 -0.63 20.43 3.38
N CYS A 244 0.46 20.52 4.15
CA CYS A 244 0.91 19.44 5.04
C CYS A 244 -0.06 19.18 6.19
N CYS A 245 -0.84 20.19 6.58
CA CYS A 245 -1.78 20.13 7.70
C CYS A 245 -3.25 20.00 7.28
N LEU A 246 -3.54 19.83 5.98
CA LEU A 246 -4.92 19.69 5.52
C LEU A 246 -5.55 18.45 6.17
N PRO A 247 -6.66 18.58 6.95
CA PRO A 247 -7.33 17.43 7.58
C PRO A 247 -7.66 16.33 6.59
N GLU A 248 -8.06 16.76 5.39
CA GLU A 248 -8.26 15.96 4.21
C GLU A 248 -7.11 15.01 3.84
N ILE A 249 -5.87 15.47 3.93
CA ILE A 249 -4.66 14.71 3.64
C ILE A 249 -4.24 13.91 4.88
N VAL A 250 -4.20 14.57 6.03
CA VAL A 250 -3.71 14.01 7.29
C VAL A 250 -4.49 12.77 7.71
N LYS A 251 -5.82 12.75 7.50
CA LYS A 251 -6.65 11.57 7.82
C LYS A 251 -6.20 10.30 7.06
N TYR A 252 -5.69 10.45 5.84
CA TYR A 252 -5.21 9.32 5.05
C TYR A 252 -3.78 8.97 5.42
N VAL A 253 -2.93 9.98 5.63
CA VAL A 253 -1.54 9.82 6.08
C VAL A 253 -1.46 9.01 7.37
N GLU A 254 -2.35 9.30 8.34
CA GLU A 254 -2.42 8.62 9.64
C GLU A 254 -2.58 7.08 9.51
N ASN A 255 -3.23 6.59 8.44
CA ASN A 255 -3.36 5.13 8.23
C ASN A 255 -2.02 4.44 7.92
N PHE A 256 -1.02 5.19 7.45
CA PHE A 256 0.32 4.69 7.17
C PHE A 256 1.28 4.97 8.33
N THR A 257 1.29 6.23 8.79
CA THR A 257 2.25 6.70 9.79
C THR A 257 1.82 6.42 11.22
N GLY A 258 0.54 6.20 11.49
CA GLY A 258 0.00 6.35 12.84
C GLY A 258 -0.18 7.83 13.22
N PRO A 259 -0.55 8.13 14.48
CA PRO A 259 -1.07 9.43 14.90
C PRO A 259 -0.02 10.54 15.05
N ASN A 260 1.27 10.18 15.10
CA ASN A 260 2.39 11.09 15.32
C ASN A 260 3.10 11.37 14.00
N ILE A 261 2.79 12.49 13.37
CA ILE A 261 3.06 12.71 11.95
C ILE A 261 4.08 13.82 11.75
N MET A 262 5.19 13.49 11.09
CA MET A 262 6.21 14.44 10.65
C MET A 262 6.11 14.68 9.14
N ALA A 263 6.12 15.94 8.72
CA ALA A 263 6.39 16.31 7.33
C ALA A 263 7.91 16.32 7.11
N MET A 264 8.42 15.40 6.30
CA MET A 264 9.86 15.14 6.13
C MET A 264 10.44 15.78 4.86
N HIS A 265 9.68 15.76 3.76
CA HIS A 265 10.08 16.40 2.52
C HIS A 265 8.89 17.12 1.89
N THR A 266 9.08 18.35 1.43
CA THR A 266 8.02 19.18 0.84
C THR A 266 8.45 19.67 -0.53
N MET A 267 7.57 19.55 -1.52
CA MET A 267 7.86 19.93 -2.90
C MET A 267 6.64 20.52 -3.60
N LEU A 268 6.87 21.55 -4.40
CA LEU A 268 5.91 22.01 -5.41
C LEU A 268 6.64 21.96 -6.76
N ILE A 269 6.12 21.12 -7.64
CA ILE A 269 6.72 20.78 -8.93
C ILE A 269 6.01 21.60 -10.01
N ASN A 270 6.75 22.43 -10.73
CA ASN A 270 6.29 23.23 -11.87
C ASN A 270 6.92 22.69 -13.16
N LYS A 271 6.38 21.58 -13.67
CA LYS A 271 7.02 20.81 -14.73
C LYS A 271 7.00 21.59 -16.06
N PRO A 272 8.15 21.91 -16.66
CA PRO A 272 8.22 22.71 -17.89
C PRO A 272 7.74 21.92 -19.11
N PRO A 273 7.32 22.60 -20.19
CA PRO A 273 7.24 22.01 -21.53
C PRO A 273 8.58 21.40 -21.93
N ASP A 274 8.55 20.25 -22.59
CA ASP A 274 9.76 19.61 -23.11
C ASP A 274 10.19 20.23 -24.44
N PRO A 275 11.45 20.66 -24.60
CA PRO A 275 11.94 21.22 -25.86
C PRO A 275 12.25 20.15 -26.93
N GLY A 276 11.88 18.88 -26.69
CA GLY A 276 12.15 17.74 -27.59
C GLY A 276 13.37 16.92 -27.21
N THR A 277 14.07 17.28 -26.12
CA THR A 277 15.27 16.58 -25.61
C THR A 277 14.97 15.58 -24.50
N GLN A 278 13.69 15.41 -24.12
CA GLN A 278 13.25 14.61 -22.97
C GLN A 278 13.79 15.09 -21.62
N SER A 279 14.33 16.31 -21.54
CA SER A 279 14.88 16.90 -20.31
C SER A 279 13.83 17.08 -19.21
N SER A 280 12.54 17.15 -19.56
CA SER A 280 11.46 17.25 -18.59
C SER A 280 11.05 15.90 -17.98
N ARG A 281 11.58 14.78 -18.48
CA ARG A 281 11.28 13.45 -17.96
C ARG A 281 11.96 13.27 -16.61
N HIS A 282 11.25 12.70 -15.64
CA HIS A 282 11.89 12.24 -14.41
C HIS A 282 12.18 10.76 -14.58
N PRO A 283 13.43 10.30 -14.36
CA PRO A 283 13.75 8.88 -14.47
C PRO A 283 12.94 8.07 -13.45
N LEU A 284 12.79 6.78 -13.72
CA LEU A 284 12.18 5.86 -12.76
C LEU A 284 13.10 5.74 -11.55
N HIS A 285 12.55 5.91 -10.37
CA HIS A 285 13.27 5.98 -9.11
C HIS A 285 12.40 5.52 -7.94
N GLN A 286 13.00 5.47 -6.76
CA GLN A 286 12.35 5.20 -5.48
C GLN A 286 12.71 6.37 -4.57
N ASP A 287 11.72 7.00 -3.94
CA ASP A 287 11.97 8.16 -3.08
C ASP A 287 12.83 7.79 -1.87
N LEU A 288 12.71 6.55 -1.39
CA LEU A 288 13.48 6.04 -0.25
C LEU A 288 14.99 6.18 -0.46
N TYR A 289 15.48 6.20 -1.71
CA TYR A 289 16.89 6.43 -2.02
C TYR A 289 17.44 7.68 -1.33
N TYR A 290 16.62 8.72 -1.18
CA TYR A 290 17.02 9.97 -0.54
C TYR A 290 16.84 9.97 0.98
N PHE A 291 16.07 9.03 1.55
CA PHE A 291 15.61 9.08 2.94
C PHE A 291 16.43 8.14 3.85
N PRO A 292 17.18 8.67 4.84
CA PRO A 292 17.94 7.86 5.80
C PRO A 292 17.11 7.55 7.06
N PHE A 293 15.80 7.30 6.94
CA PHE A 293 14.96 6.96 8.09
C PHE A 293 14.04 5.77 7.82
N ARG A 294 13.70 5.02 8.88
CA ARG A 294 13.02 3.71 8.86
C ARG A 294 12.07 3.57 10.07
N PRO A 295 11.09 2.64 10.07
CA PRO A 295 10.78 1.64 9.02
C PRO A 295 10.09 2.23 7.78
N VAL A 296 10.28 1.60 6.62
CA VAL A 296 9.80 2.12 5.32
C VAL A 296 8.28 2.17 5.23
N ASP A 297 7.59 1.22 5.85
CA ASP A 297 6.13 1.10 5.84
C ASP A 297 5.42 2.20 6.65
N ARG A 298 6.19 2.96 7.44
CA ARG A 298 5.73 4.12 8.21
C ARG A 298 6.01 5.44 7.49
N ILE A 299 6.26 5.40 6.18
CA ILE A 299 6.55 6.56 5.34
C ILE A 299 5.58 6.56 4.15
N VAL A 300 5.01 7.72 3.84
CA VAL A 300 4.08 7.86 2.70
C VAL A 300 4.25 9.20 1.99
N CYS A 301 4.24 9.18 0.67
CA CYS A 301 4.12 10.38 -0.15
C CYS A 301 2.63 10.70 -0.37
N ALA A 302 2.21 11.94 -0.10
CA ALA A 302 0.95 12.47 -0.62
C ALA A 302 1.27 13.46 -1.75
N TRP A 303 0.82 13.15 -2.96
CA TRP A 303 1.06 13.96 -4.15
C TRP A 303 -0.27 14.39 -4.75
N THR A 304 -0.48 15.70 -4.85
CA THR A 304 -1.76 16.29 -5.28
C THR A 304 -1.62 17.01 -6.61
N ALA A 305 -2.55 16.71 -7.51
CA ALA A 305 -2.68 17.39 -8.79
C ALA A 305 -3.19 18.82 -8.60
N MET A 306 -2.38 19.83 -8.94
CA MET A 306 -2.79 21.24 -8.87
C MET A 306 -3.37 21.75 -10.19
N GLU A 307 -3.78 20.86 -11.08
CA GLU A 307 -4.47 21.10 -12.33
C GLU A 307 -4.85 19.71 -12.89
N LYS A 308 -5.52 19.64 -14.04
CA LYS A 308 -5.70 18.35 -14.70
C LYS A 308 -4.36 17.80 -15.18
N ILE A 309 -4.03 16.57 -14.82
CA ILE A 309 -2.75 15.92 -15.15
C ILE A 309 -3.04 14.65 -15.95
N ASN A 310 -2.43 14.53 -17.12
CA ASN A 310 -2.66 13.44 -18.05
C ASN A 310 -1.35 13.03 -18.76
N ARG A 311 -1.44 12.04 -19.65
CA ARG A 311 -0.26 11.60 -20.42
C ARG A 311 0.37 12.69 -21.27
N GLN A 312 -0.39 13.69 -21.73
CA GLN A 312 0.11 14.76 -22.59
C GLN A 312 0.97 15.76 -21.81
N ASN A 313 0.57 16.14 -20.59
CA ASN A 313 1.34 17.09 -19.76
C ASN A 313 2.29 16.43 -18.75
N GLY A 314 2.53 15.12 -18.87
CA GLY A 314 3.56 14.40 -18.13
C GLY A 314 3.11 13.97 -16.73
N CYS A 315 2.07 13.15 -16.68
CA CYS A 315 1.60 12.48 -15.46
C CYS A 315 2.64 11.56 -14.82
N LEU A 316 2.36 11.15 -13.58
CA LEU A 316 3.14 10.10 -12.91
C LEU A 316 2.99 8.78 -13.66
N VAL A 317 4.09 8.03 -13.66
CA VAL A 317 4.18 6.65 -14.17
C VAL A 317 4.63 5.79 -13.00
N VAL A 318 3.90 4.73 -12.71
CA VAL A 318 4.18 3.84 -11.58
C VAL A 318 4.25 2.39 -12.04
N LEU A 319 4.97 1.58 -11.27
CA LEU A 319 4.98 0.12 -11.38
C LEU A 319 4.18 -0.47 -10.20
N PRO A 320 2.92 -0.87 -10.42
CA PRO A 320 2.11 -1.47 -9.36
C PRO A 320 2.80 -2.67 -8.71
N GLY A 321 2.72 -2.78 -7.39
CA GLY A 321 3.35 -3.87 -6.62
C GLY A 321 4.85 -3.71 -6.35
N SER A 322 5.58 -2.83 -7.05
CA SER A 322 7.04 -2.69 -6.86
C SER A 322 7.47 -2.24 -5.46
N HIS A 323 6.55 -1.69 -4.66
CA HIS A 323 6.81 -1.28 -3.28
C HIS A 323 7.13 -2.43 -2.33
N THR A 324 6.78 -3.68 -2.67
CA THR A 324 7.10 -4.87 -1.87
C THR A 324 8.51 -5.41 -2.14
N GLY A 325 9.24 -4.81 -3.08
CA GLY A 325 10.62 -5.16 -3.39
C GLY A 325 11.63 -4.44 -2.50
N GLU A 326 12.91 -4.58 -2.84
CA GLU A 326 14.01 -3.89 -2.16
C GLU A 326 14.28 -2.48 -2.73
N LEU A 327 15.11 -1.71 -2.00
CA LEU A 327 15.69 -0.47 -2.53
C LEU A 327 16.75 -0.80 -3.58
N LYS A 328 16.54 -0.33 -4.81
CA LYS A 328 17.44 -0.56 -5.94
C LYS A 328 18.60 0.44 -5.94
N GLU A 329 19.63 0.14 -6.74
CA GLU A 329 20.72 1.07 -7.01
C GLU A 329 20.26 2.20 -7.93
N HIS A 330 20.60 3.45 -7.56
CA HIS A 330 20.35 4.63 -8.37
C HIS A 330 21.65 5.29 -8.80
N GLY A 331 21.62 5.92 -9.97
CA GLY A 331 22.71 6.71 -10.51
C GLY A 331 22.19 7.81 -11.43
N TYR A 332 23.08 8.68 -11.89
CA TYR A 332 22.70 9.64 -12.93
C TYR A 332 22.34 8.89 -14.23
N PRO A 333 21.18 9.18 -14.84
CA PRO A 333 20.80 8.54 -16.09
C PRO A 333 21.71 8.97 -17.25
N ASP A 334 22.02 8.04 -18.15
CA ASP A 334 22.84 8.29 -19.34
C ASP A 334 22.01 8.96 -20.45
N TRP A 335 21.70 10.25 -20.28
CA TRP A 335 20.90 11.02 -21.23
C TRP A 335 21.76 12.01 -22.02
N LYS A 336 21.57 12.03 -23.36
CA LYS A 336 22.19 13.02 -24.25
C LYS A 336 21.67 14.42 -23.90
N GLY A 337 22.56 15.30 -23.42
CA GLY A 337 22.25 16.71 -23.11
C GLY A 337 22.41 17.11 -21.64
N GLY A 338 22.78 16.17 -20.76
CA GLY A 338 22.96 16.41 -19.33
C GLY A 338 21.67 16.25 -18.54
N VAL A 339 21.80 15.90 -17.26
CA VAL A 339 20.69 15.68 -16.34
C VAL A 339 20.72 16.76 -15.26
N ASN A 340 19.55 17.22 -14.82
CA ASN A 340 19.48 18.11 -13.66
C ASN A 340 20.14 17.42 -12.44
N LYS A 341 21.01 18.14 -11.72
CA LYS A 341 21.61 17.61 -10.48
C LYS A 341 20.51 17.09 -9.55
N MET A 342 20.76 15.99 -8.84
CA MET A 342 19.80 15.31 -7.95
C MET A 342 18.67 14.53 -8.65
N TYR A 343 18.78 14.22 -9.95
CA TYR A 343 17.80 13.37 -10.66
C TYR A 343 18.36 11.96 -10.90
N HIS A 344 18.55 11.21 -9.81
CA HIS A 344 19.02 9.82 -9.88
C HIS A 344 17.89 8.87 -10.30
N GLY A 345 18.20 7.95 -11.20
CA GLY A 345 17.30 6.90 -11.68
C GLY A 345 17.87 5.51 -11.40
N ILE A 346 17.00 4.50 -11.39
CA ILE A 346 17.39 3.09 -11.25
C ILE A 346 18.25 2.68 -12.46
N GLN A 347 19.43 2.13 -12.22
CA GLN A 347 20.38 1.77 -13.29
C GLN A 347 20.00 0.47 -14.01
N GLN A 348 19.48 -0.53 -13.29
CA GLN A 348 19.15 -1.84 -13.83
C GLN A 348 17.63 -2.03 -13.90
N PHE A 349 17.01 -1.48 -14.94
CA PHE A 349 15.56 -1.49 -15.11
C PHE A 349 15.15 -2.18 -16.41
N ASP A 350 14.27 -3.18 -16.33
CA ASP A 350 13.68 -3.80 -17.52
C ASP A 350 12.71 -2.82 -18.20
N PRO A 351 13.02 -2.31 -19.40
CA PRO A 351 12.17 -1.34 -20.09
C PRO A 351 10.76 -1.90 -20.39
N ASN A 352 10.61 -3.23 -20.48
CA ASN A 352 9.36 -3.90 -20.84
C ASN A 352 8.38 -4.06 -19.66
N THR A 353 8.77 -3.70 -18.45
CA THR A 353 7.89 -3.81 -17.28
C THR A 353 6.62 -2.96 -17.48
N LYS A 354 5.45 -3.58 -17.32
CA LYS A 354 4.15 -2.93 -17.50
C LYS A 354 3.97 -1.78 -16.50
N ARG A 355 3.62 -0.60 -17.02
CA ARG A 355 3.49 0.63 -16.22
C ARG A 355 2.05 1.11 -16.21
N ALA A 356 1.62 1.65 -15.08
CA ALA A 356 0.38 2.40 -14.97
C ALA A 356 0.69 3.91 -15.08
N HIS A 357 -0.20 4.64 -15.74
CA HIS A 357 -0.12 6.09 -15.88
C HIS A 357 -1.24 6.70 -15.05
N LEU A 358 -0.88 7.59 -14.13
CA LEU A 358 -1.82 8.18 -13.20
C LEU A 358 -2.36 9.50 -13.76
N GLU A 359 -3.41 9.41 -14.57
CA GLU A 359 -4.18 10.60 -14.97
C GLU A 359 -5.10 11.02 -13.81
N MET A 360 -5.11 12.30 -13.51
CA MET A 360 -5.70 12.87 -12.29
C MET A 360 -6.40 14.18 -12.62
N GLU A 361 -7.58 14.39 -12.04
CA GLU A 361 -8.25 15.69 -12.10
C GLU A 361 -7.67 16.64 -11.05
N THR A 362 -8.03 17.93 -11.15
CA THR A 362 -7.55 18.94 -10.19
C THR A 362 -8.02 18.59 -8.78
N GLY A 363 -7.11 18.55 -7.82
CA GLY A 363 -7.38 18.23 -6.42
C GLY A 363 -7.26 16.75 -6.08
N ASP A 364 -7.21 15.86 -7.07
CA ASP A 364 -6.96 14.45 -6.81
C ASP A 364 -5.60 14.27 -6.15
N THR A 365 -5.54 13.37 -5.16
CA THR A 365 -4.32 13.04 -4.42
C THR A 365 -4.02 11.56 -4.58
N VAL A 366 -2.77 11.24 -4.94
CA VAL A 366 -2.25 9.87 -4.87
C VAL A 366 -1.37 9.74 -3.64
N PHE A 367 -1.58 8.65 -2.89
CA PHE A 367 -0.73 8.24 -1.78
C PHE A 367 0.12 7.05 -2.23
N PHE A 368 1.44 7.10 -1.98
CA PHE A 368 2.30 5.97 -2.36
C PHE A 368 3.51 5.78 -1.44
N HIS A 369 3.91 4.51 -1.35
CA HIS A 369 5.03 4.02 -0.57
C HIS A 369 6.38 4.47 -1.15
N PRO A 370 7.42 4.79 -0.34
CA PRO A 370 8.69 5.32 -0.84
C PRO A 370 9.52 4.31 -1.65
N LEU A 371 9.24 3.00 -1.55
CA LEU A 371 9.82 1.97 -2.42
C LEU A 371 9.05 1.78 -3.74
N LEU A 372 7.92 2.45 -3.95
CA LEU A 372 7.21 2.35 -5.22
C LEU A 372 8.08 2.91 -6.35
N ILE A 373 8.41 2.09 -7.33
CA ILE A 373 9.14 2.54 -8.52
C ILE A 373 8.21 3.42 -9.33
N HIS A 374 8.60 4.68 -9.47
CA HIS A 374 7.82 5.67 -10.18
C HIS A 374 8.69 6.74 -10.86
N GLY A 375 8.09 7.52 -11.74
CA GLY A 375 8.70 8.66 -12.40
C GLY A 375 7.62 9.53 -13.04
N SER A 376 8.01 10.46 -13.92
CA SER A 376 7.04 11.31 -14.63
C SER A 376 7.31 11.33 -16.13
N GLY A 377 6.25 11.23 -16.92
CA GLY A 377 6.33 11.31 -18.37
C GLY A 377 6.81 12.68 -18.88
N THR A 378 7.19 12.75 -20.15
CA THR A 378 7.52 14.00 -20.85
C THR A 378 6.31 14.93 -20.92
N ASN A 379 6.49 16.24 -20.67
CA ASN A 379 5.42 17.22 -20.81
C ASN A 379 5.43 17.75 -22.25
N LYS A 380 4.48 17.28 -23.06
CA LYS A 380 4.33 17.65 -24.47
C LYS A 380 3.34 18.81 -24.67
N SER A 381 2.81 19.37 -23.60
CA SER A 381 1.91 20.52 -23.64
C SER A 381 2.71 21.83 -23.65
N PRO A 382 2.12 22.95 -24.13
CA PRO A 382 2.79 24.25 -24.12
C PRO A 382 2.86 24.89 -22.72
N GLY A 383 2.14 24.35 -21.73
CA GLY A 383 2.04 24.89 -20.38
C GLY A 383 2.94 24.20 -19.37
N PHE A 384 3.17 24.88 -18.24
CA PHE A 384 3.83 24.28 -17.08
C PHE A 384 2.81 23.54 -16.22
N ARG A 385 3.12 22.29 -15.86
CA ARG A 385 2.21 21.41 -15.12
C ARG A 385 2.55 21.42 -13.63
N LYS A 386 1.61 21.83 -12.78
CA LYS A 386 1.81 21.95 -11.33
C LYS A 386 1.32 20.77 -10.53
N ALA A 387 2.09 20.41 -9.51
CA ALA A 387 1.68 19.50 -8.45
C ALA A 387 2.35 19.90 -7.14
N ILE A 388 1.69 19.63 -6.01
CA ILE A 388 2.23 19.84 -4.67
C ILE A 388 2.30 18.50 -3.95
N SER A 389 3.35 18.27 -3.18
CA SER A 389 3.54 17.01 -2.48
C SER A 389 4.27 17.16 -1.16
N CYS A 390 4.02 16.20 -0.28
CA CYS A 390 4.74 16.03 0.97
C CYS A 390 4.99 14.54 1.23
N HIS A 391 6.19 14.20 1.66
CA HIS A 391 6.52 12.91 2.25
C HIS A 391 6.39 13.03 3.76
N TYR A 392 5.57 12.16 4.33
CA TYR A 392 5.33 12.06 5.76
C TYR A 392 6.00 10.81 6.33
N ALA A 393 6.32 10.86 7.61
CA ALA A 393 6.78 9.70 8.37
C ALA A 393 6.17 9.72 9.78
N ASP A 394 6.05 8.53 10.39
CA ASP A 394 5.85 8.42 11.84
C ASP A 394 7.00 9.13 12.57
N SER A 395 6.70 9.96 13.57
CA SER A 395 7.71 10.60 14.40
C SER A 395 8.58 9.60 15.18
N ALA A 396 8.10 8.37 15.40
CA ALA A 396 8.86 7.31 16.06
C ALA A 396 9.86 6.60 15.13
N CYS A 397 9.86 6.91 13.83
CA CYS A 397 10.90 6.42 12.92
C CYS A 397 12.30 6.82 13.40
N GLU A 398 13.30 6.07 12.98
CA GLU A 398 14.69 6.26 13.37
C GLU A 398 15.56 6.57 12.17
N TYR A 399 16.54 7.45 12.37
CA TYR A 399 17.60 7.67 11.39
C TYR A 399 18.54 6.46 11.35
N ILE A 400 18.92 6.03 10.15
CA ILE A 400 19.85 4.91 9.93
C ILE A 400 21.18 5.42 9.39
N GLU A 401 22.25 4.70 9.73
CA GLU A 401 23.53 4.86 9.05
C GLU A 401 23.44 4.30 7.62
N VAL A 402 23.92 5.07 6.66
CA VAL A 402 23.84 4.74 5.23
C VAL A 402 25.22 4.52 4.58
N GLU A 403 26.29 4.60 5.37
CA GLU A 403 27.65 4.33 4.89
C GLU A 403 27.75 2.89 4.36
N ASN A 404 28.43 2.72 3.22
CA ASN A 404 28.56 1.44 2.53
C ASN A 404 27.22 0.80 2.09
N SER A 405 26.14 1.57 2.02
CA SER A 405 24.85 1.15 1.47
C SER A 405 24.62 1.72 0.07
N VAL A 406 23.52 1.31 -0.58
CA VAL A 406 23.07 1.93 -1.85
C VAL A 406 22.87 3.45 -1.73
N GLN A 407 22.62 3.97 -0.52
CA GLN A 407 22.40 5.40 -0.25
C GLN A 407 23.70 6.16 0.10
N ASP A 408 24.87 5.50 0.17
CA ASP A 408 26.13 6.12 0.58
C ASP A 408 26.49 7.32 -0.31
N TYR A 409 26.40 7.17 -1.63
CA TYR A 409 26.70 8.24 -2.59
C TYR A 409 25.81 9.48 -2.38
N ILE A 410 24.49 9.28 -2.32
CA ILE A 410 23.55 10.38 -2.22
C ILE A 410 23.62 11.07 -0.85
N SER A 411 23.97 10.33 0.20
CA SER A 411 24.20 10.91 1.53
C SER A 411 25.34 11.93 1.51
N LYS A 412 26.45 11.61 0.83
CA LYS A 412 27.62 12.49 0.68
C LYS A 412 27.28 13.71 -0.17
N GLU A 413 26.58 13.52 -1.28
CA GLU A 413 26.17 14.61 -2.17
C GLU A 413 25.24 15.61 -1.46
N ILE A 414 24.16 15.13 -0.81
CA ILE A 414 23.22 16.00 -0.08
C ILE A 414 23.93 16.73 1.06
N THR A 415 24.74 16.01 1.84
CA THR A 415 25.44 16.59 2.97
C THR A 415 26.41 17.69 2.50
N ALA A 416 27.15 17.48 1.42
CA ALA A 416 28.03 18.49 0.84
C ALA A 416 27.26 19.75 0.38
N ILE A 417 26.11 19.57 -0.28
CA ILE A 417 25.24 20.69 -0.69
C ILE A 417 24.73 21.45 0.53
N PHE A 418 24.28 20.74 1.56
CA PHE A 418 23.76 21.32 2.79
C PHE A 418 24.82 22.14 3.51
N ARG A 419 26.03 21.58 3.70
CA ARG A 419 27.17 22.28 4.32
C ARG A 419 27.51 23.56 3.56
N LYS A 420 27.57 23.49 2.22
CA LYS A 420 27.81 24.66 1.37
C LYS A 420 26.72 25.73 1.51
N LYS A 421 25.44 25.32 1.62
CA LYS A 421 24.30 26.24 1.71
C LYS A 421 24.20 26.92 3.09
N THR A 422 24.56 26.21 4.15
CA THR A 422 24.32 26.64 5.55
C THR A 422 25.57 27.10 6.29
N GLY A 423 26.76 26.71 5.83
CA GLY A 423 28.02 26.94 6.53
C GLY A 423 28.27 25.99 7.72
N ILE A 424 27.40 25.00 7.96
CA ILE A 424 27.53 24.07 9.09
C ILE A 424 28.46 22.92 8.68
N GLU A 425 29.78 23.10 8.79
CA GLU A 425 30.79 22.16 8.26
C GLU A 425 30.68 20.73 8.81
N ASN A 426 30.28 20.58 10.09
CA ASN A 426 30.18 19.28 10.77
C ASN A 426 28.81 18.61 10.64
N ALA A 427 27.89 19.15 9.82
CA ALA A 427 26.56 18.57 9.66
C ALA A 427 26.64 17.13 9.11
N ARG A 428 25.93 16.20 9.74
CA ARG A 428 25.74 14.82 9.28
C ARG A 428 24.51 14.73 8.39
N PHE A 429 24.34 13.60 7.70
CA PHE A 429 23.22 13.42 6.79
C PHE A 429 21.86 13.50 7.49
N GLU A 430 21.73 12.93 8.68
CA GLU A 430 20.52 13.04 9.51
C GLU A 430 20.18 14.48 9.91
N ASP A 431 21.20 15.33 10.14
CA ASP A 431 20.99 16.71 10.58
C ASP A 431 20.29 17.53 9.48
N VAL A 432 20.56 17.21 8.21
CA VAL A 432 19.86 17.79 7.05
C VAL A 432 18.35 17.54 7.15
N TRP A 433 17.96 16.33 7.52
CA TRP A 433 16.55 15.93 7.63
C TRP A 433 15.90 16.47 8.89
N LYS A 434 16.61 16.48 10.03
CA LYS A 434 16.12 17.06 11.30
C LYS A 434 15.79 18.54 11.19
N ILE A 435 16.58 19.28 10.41
CA ILE A 435 16.40 20.73 10.19
C ILE A 435 15.24 21.02 9.23
N LYS A 436 15.02 20.13 8.25
CA LYS A 436 13.98 20.31 7.24
C LYS A 436 12.60 19.83 7.70
N SER A 437 12.55 18.89 8.65
CA SER A 437 11.29 18.28 9.10
C SER A 437 10.48 19.20 10.01
N ARG A 438 9.15 19.01 10.00
CA ARG A 438 8.22 19.76 10.87
C ARG A 438 7.10 18.83 11.34
N LEU A 439 6.77 18.92 12.64
CA LEU A 439 5.65 18.21 13.23
C LEU A 439 4.32 18.72 12.63
N VAL A 440 3.47 17.78 12.22
CA VAL A 440 2.14 18.05 11.64
C VAL A 440 1.04 17.74 12.64
N GLN A 441 1.09 16.57 13.28
CA GLN A 441 0.08 16.09 14.22
C GLN A 441 0.72 15.19 15.29
N GLY A 442 0.15 15.16 16.50
CA GLY A 442 0.61 14.30 17.58
C GLY A 442 1.87 14.83 18.26
N GLU A 443 2.74 13.92 18.67
CA GLU A 443 3.99 14.23 19.38
C GLU A 443 5.22 13.99 18.50
N ARG A 444 6.30 14.73 18.75
CA ARG A 444 7.60 14.47 18.12
C ARG A 444 8.41 13.53 19.01
N ILE A 445 8.48 12.25 18.64
CA ILE A 445 9.12 11.21 19.45
C ILE A 445 10.63 11.12 19.17
N ASN A 446 11.02 10.91 17.90
CA ASN A 446 12.42 10.63 17.54
C ASN A 446 12.93 11.40 16.31
N LEU A 447 12.18 11.42 15.19
CA LEU A 447 12.52 12.18 13.98
C LEU A 447 12.51 13.69 14.19
#